data_AF-A0A7X6HEC0-F1
#
_entry.id   AF-A0A7X6HEC0-F1
#
_cell.length_a   1.000
_cell.length_b   1.000
_cell.length_c   1.000
_cell.angle_alpha   90.00
_cell.angle_beta   90.00
_cell.angle_gamma   90.00
#
_symmetry.space_group_name_H-M   'P 1'
#
loop_
_entity.id
_entity.type
_entity.pdbx_description
1 polymer ?
#
loop_
_entity_poly.entity_id
_entity_poly.type
_entity_poly.pdbx_seq_one_letter_code
_entity_poly.pdbx_strand_id
1 'polypeptide(L)'
;MAVDENEARILAQWMQQLAQALQIVDLEVDQELLLDLARKSAGSVIHAAAPVTTFMVGYAAGLKAGTGSGDSESSATAAISKAANVAFQLCEDGTSGGPAGKGWANTAQ
;
A
#
# COMPACT_ATOMS: atom_id res chain seq x y z
N MET A 1 -15.36 -6.93 9.73
CA MET A 1 -15.53 -8.39 9.59
C MET A 1 -14.13 -8.97 9.64
N ALA A 2 -13.84 -9.87 10.58
CA ALA A 2 -12.59 -10.63 10.53
C ALA A 2 -12.58 -11.36 9.18
N VAL A 3 -11.47 -11.27 8.44
CA VAL A 3 -11.27 -12.09 7.25
C VAL A 3 -11.40 -13.54 7.71
N ASP A 4 -12.16 -14.35 6.97
CA ASP A 4 -12.29 -15.77 7.30
C ASP A 4 -10.89 -16.42 7.28
N GLU A 5 -10.55 -17.25 8.26
CA GLU A 5 -9.21 -17.85 8.36
C GLU A 5 -8.82 -18.61 7.08
N ASN A 6 -9.81 -19.18 6.37
CA ASN A 6 -9.58 -19.84 5.09
C ASN A 6 -9.29 -18.83 3.97
N GLU A 7 -10.02 -17.72 3.91
CA GLU A 7 -9.75 -16.64 2.93
C GLU A 7 -8.35 -16.05 3.12
N ALA A 8 -7.95 -15.81 4.37
CA ALA A 8 -6.61 -15.30 4.69
C ALA A 8 -5.51 -16.26 4.21
N ARG A 9 -5.69 -17.58 4.40
CA ARG A 9 -4.76 -18.60 3.90
C ARG A 9 -4.70 -18.67 2.39
N ILE A 10 -5.85 -18.65 1.71
CA ILE A 10 -5.92 -18.66 0.24
C ILE A 10 -5.18 -17.44 -0.33
N LEU A 11 -5.41 -16.26 0.25
CA LEU A 11 -4.77 -15.04 -0.18
C LEU A 11 -3.26 -15.06 0.05
N ALA A 12 -2.81 -15.53 1.23
CA ALA A 12 -1.39 -15.69 1.54
C ALA A 12 -0.70 -16.64 0.54
N GLN A 13 -1.32 -17.78 0.23
CA GLN A 13 -0.80 -18.73 -0.74
C GLN A 13 -0.75 -18.13 -2.15
N TRP A 14 -1.79 -17.40 -2.56
CA TRP A 14 -1.84 -16.74 -3.85
C TRP A 14 -0.76 -15.67 -3.99
N MET A 15 -0.55 -14.83 -2.96
CA MET A 15 0.52 -13.82 -2.98
C MET A 15 1.91 -14.46 -3.13
N GLN A 16 2.16 -15.59 -2.46
CA GLN A 16 3.42 -16.34 -2.61
C GLN A 16 3.60 -16.89 -4.03
N GLN A 17 2.56 -17.48 -4.62
CA GLN A 17 2.61 -17.97 -6.01
C GLN A 17 2.84 -16.82 -7.00
N LEU A 18 2.19 -15.68 -6.78
CA LEU A 18 2.33 -14.51 -7.63
C LEU A 18 3.74 -13.89 -7.51
N ALA A 19 4.29 -13.79 -6.31
CA ALA A 19 5.66 -13.32 -6.08
C ALA A 19 6.67 -14.22 -6.82
N GLN A 20 6.49 -15.53 -6.75
CA GLN A 20 7.32 -16.49 -7.49
C GLN A 20 7.18 -16.31 -9.01
N ALA A 21 5.96 -16.21 -9.53
CA ALA A 21 5.70 -16.02 -10.96
C ALA A 21 6.30 -14.72 -11.50
N LEU A 22 6.33 -13.67 -10.67
CA LEU A 22 6.90 -12.36 -11.00
C LEU A 22 8.38 -12.23 -10.65
N GLN A 23 9.02 -13.28 -10.12
CA GLN A 23 10.42 -13.29 -9.69
C GLN A 23 10.75 -12.18 -8.67
N ILE A 24 9.81 -11.91 -7.75
CA ILE A 24 9.99 -10.96 -6.66
C ILE A 24 10.63 -11.68 -5.48
N VAL A 25 11.81 -11.23 -5.05
CA VAL A 25 12.59 -11.80 -3.94
C VAL A 25 12.52 -10.87 -2.74
N ASP A 26 12.44 -11.43 -1.53
CA ASP A 26 12.47 -10.71 -0.24
C ASP A 26 11.42 -9.61 -0.06
N LEU A 27 10.27 -9.74 -0.74
CA LEU A 27 9.15 -8.84 -0.53
C LEU A 27 8.24 -9.33 0.60
N GLU A 28 8.38 -8.73 1.77
CA GLU A 28 7.42 -8.87 2.86
C GLU A 28 6.35 -7.77 2.76
N VAL A 29 5.13 -8.17 2.42
CA VAL A 29 3.97 -7.26 2.38
C VAL A 29 3.09 -7.51 3.60
N ASP A 30 2.79 -6.45 4.34
CA ASP A 30 1.72 -6.47 5.34
C ASP A 30 0.35 -6.55 4.64
N GLN A 31 -0.20 -7.76 4.58
CA GLN A 31 -1.46 -8.05 3.89
C GLN A 31 -2.64 -7.33 4.54
N GLU A 32 -2.69 -7.29 5.87
CA GLU A 32 -3.81 -6.68 6.60
C GLU A 32 -3.84 -5.19 6.34
N LEU A 33 -2.68 -4.53 6.41
CA LEU A 33 -2.53 -3.12 6.09
C LEU A 33 -3.00 -2.77 4.67
N LEU A 34 -2.64 -3.57 3.66
CA LEU A 34 -3.09 -3.31 2.28
C LEU A 34 -4.60 -3.53 2.10
N LEU A 35 -5.16 -4.58 2.71
CA LEU A 35 -6.59 -4.87 2.63
C LEU A 35 -7.43 -3.81 3.34
N ASP A 36 -6.95 -3.33 4.49
CA ASP A 36 -7.59 -2.25 5.22
C ASP A 36 -7.53 -0.93 4.45
N LEU A 37 -6.40 -0.65 3.80
CA LEU A 37 -6.26 0.53 2.94
C LEU A 37 -7.21 0.46 1.74
N ALA A 38 -7.30 -0.70 1.09
CA ALA A 38 -8.25 -0.92 -0.01
C ALA A 38 -9.68 -0.69 0.45
N ARG A 39 -10.07 -1.29 1.59
CA ARG A 39 -11.42 -1.14 2.17
C ARG A 39 -11.73 0.32 2.50
N LYS A 40 -10.79 1.02 3.16
CA LYS A 40 -10.94 2.42 3.52
C LYS A 40 -11.10 3.29 2.28
N SER A 41 -10.27 3.10 1.26
CA SER A 41 -10.33 3.85 -0.01
C SER A 41 -11.66 3.64 -0.74
N ALA A 42 -12.12 2.39 -0.82
CA ALA A 42 -13.41 2.06 -1.43
C ALA A 42 -14.59 2.72 -0.69
N GLY A 43 -14.51 2.79 0.64
CA GLY A 43 -15.54 3.38 1.48
C GLY A 43 -15.53 4.92 1.52
N SER A 44 -14.37 5.56 1.36
CA SER A 44 -14.23 7.02 1.45
C SER A 44 -14.34 7.75 0.11
N VAL A 45 -14.00 7.10 -1.00
CA VAL A 45 -14.00 7.71 -2.34
C VAL A 45 -15.07 7.09 -3.22
N ILE A 46 -14.79 5.92 -3.79
CA ILE A 46 -15.69 5.06 -4.58
C ILE A 46 -15.12 3.64 -4.58
N HIS A 47 -15.94 2.63 -4.85
CA HIS A 47 -15.49 1.23 -4.91
C HIS A 47 -14.22 1.01 -5.78
N ALA A 48 -14.13 1.71 -6.92
CA ALA A 48 -12.98 1.64 -7.83
C ALA A 48 -11.67 2.22 -7.27
N ALA A 49 -11.71 2.97 -6.15
CA ALA A 49 -10.52 3.54 -5.53
C ALA A 49 -9.63 2.48 -4.86
N ALA A 50 -10.20 1.36 -4.38
CA ALA A 50 -9.45 0.27 -3.76
C ALA A 50 -8.24 -0.20 -4.60
N PRO A 51 -8.41 -0.68 -5.85
CA PRO A 51 -7.29 -1.16 -6.65
C PRO A 51 -6.34 -0.03 -7.10
N VAL A 52 -6.84 1.19 -7.29
CA VAL A 52 -6.00 2.33 -7.69
C VAL A 52 -5.07 2.74 -6.56
N THR A 53 -5.58 2.81 -5.33
CA THR A 53 -4.79 3.18 -4.16
C THR A 53 -3.70 2.16 -3.87
N THR A 54 -4.03 0.86 -3.84
CA THR A 54 -3.04 -0.18 -3.53
C THR A 54 -1.97 -0.30 -4.61
N PHE A 55 -2.32 -0.10 -5.89
CA PHE A 55 -1.35 -0.01 -6.98
C PHE A 55 -0.37 1.16 -6.78
N MET A 56 -0.87 2.36 -6.47
CA MET A 56 -0.03 3.55 -6.26
C MET A 56 0.93 3.37 -5.07
N VAL A 57 0.47 2.76 -3.98
CA VAL A 57 1.31 2.44 -2.82
C VAL A 57 2.43 1.46 -3.19
N GLY A 58 2.08 0.36 -3.87
CA GLY A 58 3.08 -0.62 -4.33
C GLY A 58 4.08 -0.02 -5.32
N TYR A 59 3.61 0.83 -6.23
CA TYR A 59 4.45 1.54 -7.20
C TYR A 59 5.43 2.50 -6.51
N ALA A 60 4.95 3.33 -5.56
CA ALA A 60 5.81 4.23 -4.80
C ALA A 60 6.87 3.48 -3.97
N ALA A 61 6.49 2.35 -3.37
CA ALA A 61 7.42 1.50 -2.65
C ALA A 61 8.50 0.89 -3.57
N GLY A 62 8.10 0.40 -4.75
CA GLY A 62 9.01 -0.12 -5.77
C GLY A 62 9.98 0.95 -6.30
N LEU A 63 9.51 2.18 -6.52
CA LEU A 63 10.37 3.30 -6.90
C LEU A 63 11.42 3.59 -5.83
N LYS A 64 11.03 3.62 -4.55
CA LYS A 64 11.96 3.88 -3.45
C LYS A 64 12.99 2.77 -3.31
N ALA A 65 12.57 1.51 -3.42
CA ALA A 65 13.47 0.35 -3.42
C ALA A 65 14.47 0.37 -4.60
N GLY A 66 14.03 0.81 -5.79
CA GLY A 66 14.87 0.90 -6.99
C GLY A 66 15.89 2.05 -6.99
N THR A 67 15.71 3.07 -6.15
CA THR A 67 16.57 4.28 -6.14
C THR A 67 17.87 4.16 -5.34
N GLY A 68 18.12 3.03 -4.68
CA GLY A 68 19.49 2.62 -4.31
C GLY A 68 20.30 3.56 -3.41
N SER A 69 19.69 4.33 -2.51
CA SER A 69 20.42 4.90 -1.37
C SER A 69 20.69 3.75 -0.40
N GLY A 70 21.95 3.31 -0.29
CA GLY A 70 22.41 2.13 0.45
C GLY A 70 22.24 2.16 1.97
N ASP A 71 21.14 2.69 2.47
CA ASP A 71 20.73 2.59 3.86
C ASP A 71 19.91 1.32 4.07
N SER A 72 20.36 0.52 5.04
CA SER A 72 19.73 -0.73 5.50
C SER A 72 18.29 -0.58 6.02
N GLU A 73 17.75 0.65 6.03
CA GLU A 73 16.40 1.04 6.43
C GLU A 73 15.39 1.05 5.26
N SER A 74 15.84 0.94 4.00
CA SER A 74 14.97 0.90 2.81
C SER A 74 14.43 -0.51 2.50
N SER A 75 13.82 -1.16 3.49
CA SER A 75 13.01 -2.36 3.21
C SER A 75 11.76 -1.97 2.40
N ALA A 76 11.41 -2.78 1.40
CA ALA A 76 10.17 -2.60 0.64
C ALA A 76 8.94 -2.49 1.56
N THR A 77 8.94 -3.23 2.68
CA THR A 77 7.90 -3.18 3.71
C THR A 77 7.79 -1.80 4.35
N ALA A 78 8.90 -1.18 4.74
CA ALA A 78 8.90 0.16 5.33
C ALA A 78 8.43 1.23 4.31
N ALA A 79 8.81 1.07 3.04
CA ALA A 79 8.34 1.95 1.97
C ALA A 79 6.83 1.80 1.71
N ILE A 80 6.29 0.57 1.73
CA ILE A 80 4.85 0.29 1.66
C ILE A 80 4.14 0.95 2.84
N SER A 81 4.61 0.75 4.07
CA SER A 81 3.98 1.33 5.27
C SER A 81 3.97 2.87 5.22
N LYS A 82 5.07 3.51 4.80
CA LYS A 82 5.12 4.98 4.63
C LYS A 82 4.08 5.44 3.59
N ALA A 83 4.05 4.81 2.42
CA ALA A 83 3.11 5.16 1.34
C ALA A 83 1.64 4.87 1.72
N ALA A 84 1.37 3.80 2.45
CA ALA A 84 0.05 3.46 2.94
C ALA A 84 -0.47 4.48 3.97
N ASN A 85 0.38 4.92 4.90
CA ASN A 85 0.01 5.97 5.86
C ASN A 85 -0.41 7.27 5.18
N VAL A 86 0.33 7.66 4.13
CA VAL A 86 -0.02 8.79 3.27
C VAL A 86 -1.41 8.61 2.64
N ALA A 87 -1.67 7.44 2.07
CA ALA A 87 -2.94 7.14 1.44
C ALA A 87 -4.11 7.06 2.45
N PHE A 88 -3.87 6.57 3.66
CA PHE A 88 -4.86 6.57 4.75
C PHE A 88 -5.28 7.99 5.12
N GLN A 89 -4.31 8.89 5.34
CA GLN A 89 -4.58 10.30 5.65
C GLN A 89 -5.43 10.95 4.55
N LEU A 90 -5.10 10.70 3.28
CA LEU A 90 -5.90 11.19 2.16
C LEU A 90 -7.33 10.63 2.16
N CYS A 91 -7.51 9.36 2.57
CA CYS A 91 -8.83 8.75 2.68
C CYS A 91 -9.66 9.29 3.85
N GLU A 92 -9.04 9.79 4.92
CA GLU A 92 -9.74 10.49 6.02
C GLU A 92 -10.27 11.86 5.57
N ASP A 93 -9.51 12.51 4.69
CA ASP A 93 -9.79 13.83 4.15
C ASP A 93 -10.84 13.84 3.03
N GLY A 94 -11.11 12.68 2.41
CA GLY A 94 -12.03 12.52 1.29
C GLY A 94 -11.59 13.27 0.02
N THR A 95 -12.48 13.36 -0.99
CA THR A 95 -12.18 14.10 -2.24
C THR A 95 -11.98 15.60 -2.06
N SER A 96 -12.34 16.15 -0.90
CA SER A 96 -12.27 17.58 -0.58
C SER A 96 -10.93 18.00 0.06
N GLY A 97 -10.09 17.07 0.50
CA GLY A 97 -8.84 17.38 1.22
C GLY A 97 -7.57 16.91 0.53
N GLY A 98 -7.54 16.99 -0.81
CA GLY A 98 -6.37 16.63 -1.60
C GLY A 98 -5.09 17.40 -1.21
N PRO A 99 -3.90 16.93 -1.64
CA PRO A 99 -2.59 17.44 -1.20
C PRO A 99 -2.35 18.94 -1.47
N ALA A 100 -3.13 19.55 -2.37
CA ALA A 100 -3.09 20.98 -2.65
C ALA A 100 -3.74 21.87 -1.56
N GLY A 101 -4.64 21.32 -0.74
CA GLY A 101 -5.40 22.10 0.25
C GLY A 101 -4.76 22.20 1.65
N LYS A 102 -3.77 21.35 1.97
CA LYS A 102 -3.28 21.13 3.34
C LYS A 102 -1.77 21.13 3.53
N GLY A 103 -1.00 21.68 2.59
CA GLY A 103 0.46 21.84 2.78
C GLY A 103 1.24 20.52 2.85
N TRP A 104 0.89 19.56 2.00
CA TRP A 104 1.48 18.20 1.90
C TRP A 104 2.95 18.16 1.45
N ALA A 105 3.64 19.29 1.35
CA ALA A 105 4.95 19.43 0.71
C ALA A 105 6.08 18.58 1.33
N ASN A 106 5.90 18.05 2.55
CA ASN A 106 6.93 17.32 3.29
C ASN A 106 6.60 15.85 3.63
N THR A 107 5.47 15.30 3.16
CA THR A 107 5.08 13.89 3.45
C THR A 107 5.48 12.92 2.33
N ALA A 108 5.84 13.43 1.15
CA ALA A 108 6.13 12.63 -0.05
C ALA A 108 7.60 12.20 -0.21
N GLN A 109 8.55 12.75 0.56
CA GLN A 109 9.97 12.39 0.49
C GLN A 109 10.47 11.84 1.82
#